data_AF-A0A930FL78-F1
#
_entry.id   AF-A0A930FL78-F1
#
_cell.length_a   1.000
_cell.length_b   1.000
_cell.length_c   1.000
_cell.angle_alpha   90.00
_cell.angle_beta   90.00
_cell.angle_gamma   90.00
#
_symmetry.space_group_name_H-M   'P 1'
#
loop_
_entity.id
_entity.type
_entity.pdbx_description
1 polymer ?
#
loop_
_entity_poly.entity_id
_entity_poly.type
_entity_poly.pdbx_seq_one_letter_code
_entity_poly.pdbx_strand_id
1 'polypeptide(L)' 'GEGCLSVENEHEGYVVRNARVTIRAFDLVQNQDVEIRARGYIAIVLQHELDHMDGILFYDHINKKEPNKPIEGALVL' A
#
# COMPACT_ATOMS: atom_id res chain seq x y z
N GLY A 1 9.60 5.55 1.31
CA GLY A 1 9.03 4.64 2.31
C GLY A 1 7.57 4.96 2.53
N GLU A 2 6.96 4.31 3.50
CA GLU A 2 5.62 4.64 4.01
C GLU A 2 5.73 4.94 5.52
N GLY A 3 4.68 5.53 6.08
CA GLY A 3 4.49 5.64 7.52
C GLY A 3 3.12 5.09 7.90
N CYS A 4 2.92 4.78 9.18
CA CYS A 4 1.65 4.30 9.71
C CYS A 4 1.41 4.91 11.08
N LEU A 5 0.19 5.39 11.36
CA LEU A 5 -0.18 5.97 12.65
C LEU A 5 -0.09 4.96 13.81
N SER A 6 -0.14 3.66 13.51
CA SER A 6 -0.03 2.58 14.48
C SER A 6 1.42 2.13 14.75
N VAL A 7 2.41 2.76 14.11
CA VAL A 7 3.82 2.37 14.21
C VAL A 7 4.63 3.58 14.68
N GLU A 8 5.17 3.51 15.90
CA GLU A 8 5.95 4.60 16.50
C GLU A 8 7.39 4.66 15.97
N ASN A 9 7.96 3.49 15.63
CA ASN A 9 9.35 3.39 15.21
C ASN A 9 9.52 3.74 13.72
N GLU A 10 10.67 4.32 13.38
CA GLU A 10 11.05 4.51 11.98
C GLU A 10 11.45 3.18 11.33
N HIS A 11 10.93 2.94 10.13
CA HIS A 11 11.29 1.80 9.29
C HIS A 11 11.71 2.30 7.91
N GLU A 12 13.01 2.49 7.71
CA GLU A 12 13.56 2.96 6.44
C GLU A 12 13.53 1.88 5.37
N GLY A 13 13.14 2.27 4.16
CA GLY A 13 13.17 1.40 2.98
C GLY A 13 12.10 1.72 1.95
N TYR A 14 12.19 1.06 0.80
CA TYR A 14 11.15 1.05 -0.21
C TYR A 14 10.08 0.03 0.16
N VAL A 15 8.82 0.47 0.14
CA VAL A 15 7.63 -0.37 0.24
C VAL A 15 7.10 -0.56 -1.17
N VAL A 16 7.19 -1.78 -1.67
CA VAL A 16 6.87 -2.08 -3.07
C VAL A 16 5.39 -2.45 -3.15
N ARG A 17 4.65 -1.76 -4.03
CA ARG A 17 3.21 -1.93 -4.21
C ARG A 17 2.88 -2.17 -5.67
N ASN A 18 1.70 -2.73 -5.95
CA ASN A 18 1.20 -2.77 -7.32
C ASN A 18 0.91 -1.35 -7.81
N ALA A 19 1.42 -0.99 -8.99
CA ALA A 19 1.27 0.36 -9.55
C ALA A 19 -0.19 0.70 -9.93
N ARG A 20 -1.04 -0.31 -10.14
CA ARG A 20 -2.46 -0.20 -10.46
C ARG A 20 -3.23 -1.32 -9.76
N VAL A 21 -4.38 -0.99 -9.20
CA VAL A 21 -5.28 -1.96 -8.56
C VAL A 21 -6.73 -1.68 -8.98
N THR A 22 -7.55 -2.71 -8.98
CA THR A 22 -9.01 -2.61 -9.09
C THR A 22 -9.61 -3.27 -7.86
N ILE A 23 -10.33 -2.50 -7.05
CA ILE A 23 -10.88 -2.93 -5.77
C ILE A 23 -12.41 -2.91 -5.88
N ARG A 24 -13.04 -3.97 -5.37
CA ARG A 24 -14.48 -4.01 -5.17
C ARG A 24 -14.78 -3.73 -3.70
N ALA A 25 -15.73 -2.85 -3.44
CA ALA A 25 -16.13 -2.46 -2.10
C ALA A 25 -17.63 -2.17 -2.05
N PHE A 26 -18.17 -2.06 -0.84
CA PHE A 26 -19.54 -1.60 -0.63
C PHE A 26 -19.51 -0.17 -0.08
N ASP A 27 -20.19 0.76 -0.78
CA ASP A 27 -20.36 2.14 -0.32
C ASP A 27 -21.54 2.19 0.65
N LEU A 28 -21.25 2.36 1.94
CA LEU A 28 -22.25 2.46 3.00
C LEU A 28 -23.12 3.72 2.91
N VAL A 29 -22.61 4.81 2.34
CA VAL A 29 -23.34 6.09 2.23
C VAL A 29 -24.35 6.03 1.10
N GLN A 30 -23.95 5.44 -0.03
CA GLN A 30 -24.80 5.29 -1.21
C GLN A 30 -25.60 3.98 -1.21
N ASN A 31 -25.28 3.06 -0.29
CA ASN A 31 -25.91 1.75 -0.14
C ASN A 31 -25.83 0.89 -1.42
N GLN A 32 -24.64 0.82 -2.03
CA GLN A 32 -24.41 0.08 -3.28
C GLN A 32 -22.99 -0.47 -3.41
N ASP A 33 -22.81 -1.50 -4.23
CA ASP A 33 -21.49 -2.01 -4.63
C ASP A 33 -20.78 -1.02 -5.57
N VAL A 34 -19.46 -0.87 -5.39
CA VAL A 34 -18.61 -0.01 -6.22
C VAL A 34 -17.34 -0.73 -6.67
N GLU A 35 -16.81 -0.31 -7.82
CA GLU A 35 -15.49 -0.71 -8.34
C GLU A 35 -14.57 0.52 -8.42
N ILE A 36 -13.44 0.46 -7.73
CA ILE A 36 -12.45 1.55 -7.65
C ILE A 36 -11.22 1.13 -8.45
N ARG A 37 -10.92 1.85 -9.54
CA ARG A 37 -9.68 1.69 -10.31
C ARG A 37 -8.68 2.76 -9.88
N ALA A 38 -7.66 2.36 -9.14
CA ALA A 38 -6.65 3.25 -8.60
C ALA A 38 -5.28 3.04 -9.22
N ARG A 39 -4.49 4.11 -9.25
CA ARG A 39 -3.08 4.12 -9.66
C ARG A 39 -2.31 5.14 -8.82
N GLY A 40 -0.99 5.05 -8.82
CA GLY A 40 -0.15 6.01 -8.13
C GLY A 40 -0.39 5.98 -6.62
N TYR A 41 -0.39 7.16 -5.98
CA TYR A 41 -0.53 7.29 -4.54
C TYR A 41 -1.82 6.68 -3.99
N ILE A 42 -2.96 6.83 -4.68
CA ILE A 42 -4.24 6.23 -4.25
C ILE A 42 -4.16 4.71 -4.24
N ALA A 43 -3.47 4.09 -5.21
CA ALA A 43 -3.28 2.64 -5.21
C ALA A 43 -2.41 2.18 -4.04
N ILE A 44 -1.40 2.97 -3.66
CA ILE A 44 -0.55 2.69 -2.49
C ILE A 44 -1.38 2.71 -1.21
N VAL A 45 -2.12 3.79 -0.97
CA VAL A 45 -2.93 3.95 0.25
C VAL A 45 -3.96 2.83 0.36
N LEU A 46 -4.69 2.51 -0.71
CA LEU A 46 -5.69 1.44 -0.65
C LEU A 46 -5.07 0.07 -0.36
N GLN A 47 -3.87 -0.22 -0.89
CA GLN A 47 -3.14 -1.45 -0.55
C GLN A 47 -2.65 -1.44 0.90
N HIS A 48 -2.19 -0.30 1.42
CA HIS A 48 -1.80 -0.14 2.82
C HIS A 48 -2.97 -0.45 3.76
N GLU A 49 -4.14 0.11 3.50
CA GLU A 49 -5.31 -0.12 4.36
C GLU A 49 -5.87 -1.54 4.24
N LEU A 50 -5.79 -2.15 3.05
CA LEU A 50 -6.18 -3.56 2.87
C LEU A 50 -5.24 -4.51 3.61
N ASP A 51 -3.94 -4.26 3.61
CA ASP A 51 -2.97 -5.06 4.37
C ASP A 51 -3.31 -5.15 5.86
N HIS A 52 -3.83 -4.07 6.46
CA HIS A 52 -4.27 -4.10 7.86
C HIS A 52 -5.40 -5.10 8.11
N MET A 53 -6.26 -5.37 7.12
CA MET A 53 -7.31 -6.40 7.22
C MET A 53 -6.73 -7.82 7.29
N ASP A 54 -5.52 -8.01 6.74
CA ASP A 54 -4.78 -9.27 6.75
C ASP A 54 -3.69 -9.31 7.85
N GLY A 55 -3.60 -8.28 8.69
CA GLY A 55 -2.59 -8.17 9.75
C GLY A 55 -1.17 -7.94 9.24
N ILE A 56 -1.03 -7.37 8.03
CA ILE A 56 0.26 -7.05 7.39
C ILE A 56 0.55 -5.56 7.63
N LEU A 57 1.80 -5.23 7.97
CA LEU A 57 2.26 -3.85 8.14
C LEU A 57 3.18 -3.44 6.99
N PHE A 58 3.27 -2.14 6.70
CA PHE A 58 4.04 -1.65 5.55
C PHE A 58 5.51 -2.11 5.56
N TYR A 59 6.11 -2.24 6.75
CA TYR A 59 7.50 -2.64 6.90
C TYR A 59 7.74 -4.13 6.61
N ASP A 60 6.69 -4.95 6.52
CA ASP A 60 6.79 -6.35 6.12
C ASP A 60 7.16 -6.48 4.63
N HIS A 61 6.86 -5.47 3.83
CA HIS A 61 7.24 -5.39 2.41
C HIS A 61 8.64 -4.82 2.19
N ILE A 62 9.32 -4.33 3.23
CA ILE A 62 10.68 -3.79 3.10
C ILE A 62 11.68 -4.94 3.04
N ASN A 63 12.57 -4.91 2.04
CA ASN A 63 13.67 -5.85 1.96
C ASN A 63 14.65 -5.65 3.12
N LYS A 64 14.68 -6.59 4.07
CA LYS A 64 15.51 -6.52 5.29
C LYS A 64 17.03 -6.49 5.04
N LYS A 65 17.50 -6.98 3.89
CA LYS A 65 18.94 -7.00 3.54
C LYS A 65 19.35 -5.77 2.74
N GLU A 66 18.47 -5.31 1.86
CA GLU A 66 18.73 -4.19 0.95
C GLU A 66 17.51 -3.25 0.92
N PRO A 67 17.25 -2.47 1.99
CA PRO A 67 15.98 -1.72 2.14
C PRO A 67 15.73 -0.68 1.05
N ASN A 68 16.80 -0.10 0.50
CA ASN A 68 16.77 0.95 -0.51
C ASN A 68 17.17 0.43 -1.90
N LYS A 69 17.05 -0.88 -2.15
CA LYS A 69 17.34 -1.43 -3.46
C LYS A 69 16.24 -1.05 -4.45
N PRO A 70 16.54 -0.27 -5.51
CA PRO A 70 15.57 0.02 -6.53
C PRO A 70 15.19 -1.28 -7.27
N ILE A 71 13.91 -1.43 -7.59
CA ILE A 71 13.42 -2.53 -8.42
C ILE A 71 13.36 -2.05 -9.86
N GLU A 72 14.02 -2.78 -10.76
CA GLU A 72 14.00 -2.47 -12.18
C GLU A 72 12.57 -2.46 -12.72
N GLY A 73 12.20 -1.38 -13.40
CA GLY A 73 10.85 -1.18 -13.93
C GLY A 73 9.80 -0.71 -12.91
N ALA A 74 10.15 -0.56 -11.63
CA ALA A 74 9.26 0.03 -10.64
C ALA A 74 9.16 1.56 -10.81
N LEU A 75 7.97 2.09 -10.54
CA LEU A 75 7.73 3.54 -10.49
C LEU A 75 8.02 4.03 -9.07
N VAL A 76 8.78 5.12 -8.96
CA VAL A 76 9.00 5.82 -7.69
C VAL A 76 8.07 7.04 -7.68
N LEU A 77 7.31 7.18 -6.60
CA LEU A 77 6.38 8.29 -6.36
C LEU A 77 6.88 9.14 -5.18
#